data_AF-A0A1M6UXR7-F1
#
_entry.id   AF-A0A1M6UXR7-F1
#
_cell.length_a   1.000
_cell.length_b   1.000
_cell.length_c   1.000
_cell.angle_alpha   90.00
_cell.angle_beta   90.00
_cell.angle_gamma   90.00
#
_symmetry.space_group_name_H-M   'P 1'
#
loop_
_entity.id
_entity.type
_entity.pdbx_description
1 polymer ?
#
loop_
_entity_poly.entity_id
_entity_poly.type
_entity_poly.pdbx_seq_one_letter_code
_entity_poly.pdbx_strand_id
1 'polypeptide(L)'
;MADVLYRRKRRPAMDGMVDAALGYAALGWPVVRGAAPGEDRACNCDRLGCPDPAAHPATMAWGVEASTDADTIRRWWAADPEANVVLPTGRVFDVFDVPREAGVMALARTGRAGVPAGPVAALGSRYLFFVATRSPVDEDEWWSCHLDCVPEAIEDMPGLRWHCRDSFVLGAPSRLPGGDRVSWIRTPRDDGGSVVLPDPIAVLGILADASEEFGDTAS
;
A
#
# COMPACT_ATOMS: atom_id res chain seq x y z
N MET A 1 -40.68 -17.83 -11.21
CA MET A 1 -39.86 -18.63 -10.27
C MET A 1 -38.63 -17.81 -9.93
N ALA A 2 -38.62 -17.29 -8.69
CA ALA A 2 -37.58 -16.57 -7.94
C ALA A 2 -36.39 -15.93 -8.68
N ASP A 3 -36.44 -14.61 -8.83
CA ASP A 3 -35.27 -13.75 -9.03
C ASP A 3 -34.63 -13.49 -7.66
N VAL A 4 -33.51 -14.18 -7.37
CA VAL A 4 -32.77 -14.01 -6.12
C VAL A 4 -31.74 -12.90 -6.35
N LEU A 5 -32.16 -11.65 -6.12
CA LEU A 5 -31.23 -10.53 -6.02
C LEU A 5 -30.37 -10.70 -4.76
N TYR A 6 -29.13 -11.14 -4.95
CA TYR A 6 -28.10 -11.13 -3.91
C TYR A 6 -27.88 -9.69 -3.43
N ARG A 7 -28.53 -9.34 -2.32
CA ARG A 7 -28.34 -8.07 -1.62
C ARG A 7 -26.95 -8.10 -0.98
N ARG A 8 -25.94 -7.62 -1.71
CA ARG A 8 -24.57 -7.44 -1.21
C ARG A 8 -24.65 -6.55 0.03
N LYS A 9 -24.48 -7.14 1.23
CA LYS A 9 -24.39 -6.38 2.48
C LYS A 9 -23.21 -5.42 2.35
N ARG A 10 -23.48 -4.13 2.16
CA ARG A 10 -22.48 -3.06 2.32
C ARG A 10 -21.99 -3.14 3.77
N ARG A 11 -20.74 -3.61 3.98
CA ARG A 11 -20.03 -3.40 5.25
C ARG A 11 -19.83 -1.88 5.42
N PRO A 12 -19.93 -1.36 6.65
CA PRO A 12 -19.78 0.08 6.89
C PRO A 12 -18.40 0.53 6.40
N ALA A 13 -18.37 1.63 5.66
CA ALA A 13 -17.13 2.33 5.34
C ALA A 13 -16.51 2.79 6.67
N MET A 14 -15.21 2.58 6.84
CA MET A 14 -14.46 3.19 7.93
C MET A 14 -14.42 4.69 7.62
N ASP A 15 -15.26 5.47 8.30
CA ASP A 15 -15.60 6.84 7.90
C ASP A 15 -14.54 7.89 8.31
N GLY A 16 -13.43 7.50 8.95
CA GLY A 16 -12.32 8.37 9.30
C GLY A 16 -10.94 7.78 9.05
N MET A 17 -9.94 8.63 8.77
CA MET A 17 -8.54 8.23 8.56
C MET A 17 -7.94 7.57 9.82
N VAL A 18 -8.37 8.03 11.00
CA VAL A 18 -8.02 7.41 12.29
C VAL A 18 -8.55 5.99 12.43
N ASP A 19 -9.78 5.71 11.96
CA ASP A 19 -10.36 4.37 12.01
C ASP A 19 -9.60 3.42 11.08
N ALA A 20 -9.13 3.94 9.95
CA ALA A 20 -8.21 3.23 9.06
C ALA A 20 -6.88 2.90 9.73
N ALA A 21 -6.21 3.89 10.31
CA ALA A 21 -4.97 3.70 11.04
C ALA A 21 -5.13 2.65 12.17
N LEU A 22 -6.20 2.75 12.96
CA LEU A 22 -6.51 1.77 14.02
C LEU A 22 -6.87 0.39 13.45
N GLY A 23 -7.53 0.34 12.30
CA GLY A 23 -7.84 -0.89 11.58
C GLY A 23 -6.58 -1.65 11.16
N TYR A 24 -5.57 -0.94 10.66
CA TYR A 24 -4.26 -1.51 10.35
C TYR A 24 -3.50 -1.94 11.60
N ALA A 25 -3.48 -1.10 12.64
CA ALA A 25 -2.85 -1.46 13.91
C ALA A 25 -3.46 -2.74 14.52
N ALA A 26 -4.77 -2.93 14.40
CA ALA A 26 -5.47 -4.15 14.82
C ALA A 26 -5.15 -5.39 13.96
N LEU A 27 -4.53 -5.22 12.79
CA LEU A 27 -3.92 -6.30 11.99
C LEU A 27 -2.46 -6.55 12.38
N GLY A 28 -1.92 -5.82 13.35
CA GLY A 28 -0.50 -5.81 13.68
C GLY A 28 0.35 -5.03 12.67
N TRP A 29 -0.26 -4.25 11.79
CA TRP A 29 0.45 -3.46 10.77
C TRP A 29 0.79 -2.08 11.36
N PRO A 30 2.09 -1.75 11.54
CA PRO A 30 2.48 -0.44 12.01
C PRO A 30 2.03 0.65 11.04
N VAL A 31 1.68 1.83 11.58
CA VAL A 31 1.30 2.99 10.78
C VAL A 31 2.08 4.22 11.20
N VAL A 32 2.21 5.17 10.28
CA VAL A 32 2.65 6.53 10.54
C VAL A 32 1.72 7.52 9.86
N ARG A 33 1.74 8.77 10.33
CA ARG A 33 1.10 9.88 9.64
C ARG A 33 1.85 10.19 8.35
N GLY A 34 1.11 10.33 7.27
CA GLY A 34 1.58 10.82 5.98
C GLY A 34 1.15 12.25 5.71
N ALA A 35 1.86 12.90 4.82
CA ALA A 35 1.39 14.12 4.19
C ALA A 35 0.09 13.87 3.43
N ALA A 36 -0.77 14.87 3.37
CA ALA A 36 -2.05 14.84 2.68
C ALA A 36 -2.11 15.95 1.62
N PRO A 37 -3.11 15.97 0.73
CA PRO A 37 -3.33 17.13 -0.14
C PRO A 37 -3.57 18.39 0.70
N GLY A 38 -3.03 19.54 0.27
CA GLY A 38 -3.34 20.84 0.87
C GLY A 38 -4.53 21.50 0.18
N GLU A 39 -5.05 22.59 0.76
CA GLU A 39 -6.22 23.31 0.22
C GLU A 39 -5.97 23.85 -1.20
N ASP A 40 -4.84 24.55 -1.41
CA ASP A 40 -4.45 25.13 -2.70
C ASP A 40 -3.13 24.55 -3.24
N ARG A 41 -2.71 23.39 -2.74
CA ARG A 41 -1.44 22.76 -3.11
C ARG A 41 -1.54 21.24 -3.14
N ALA A 42 -0.76 20.61 -4.01
CA ALA A 42 -0.75 19.16 -4.16
C ALA A 42 -0.32 18.41 -2.88
N CYS A 43 0.39 19.05 -1.96
CA CYS A 43 0.86 18.44 -0.71
C CYS A 43 0.80 19.44 0.45
N ASN A 44 0.40 18.99 1.63
CA ASN A 44 0.34 19.78 2.86
C ASN A 44 1.69 19.91 3.60
N CYS A 45 2.81 19.50 3.00
CA CYS A 45 4.13 19.71 3.57
C CYS A 45 4.71 21.07 3.22
N ASP A 46 5.77 21.48 3.91
CA ASP A 46 6.39 22.80 3.72
C ASP A 46 7.32 22.88 2.50
N ARG A 47 7.48 21.79 1.74
CA ARG A 47 8.34 21.77 0.55
C ARG A 47 7.59 22.34 -0.66
N LEU A 48 8.05 23.49 -1.15
CA LEU A 48 7.69 23.97 -2.49
C LEU A 48 8.23 22.98 -3.53
N GLY A 49 7.37 22.52 -4.44
CA GLY A 49 7.74 21.49 -5.41
C GLY A 49 8.00 20.13 -4.76
N CYS A 50 7.16 19.72 -3.80
CA CYS A 50 7.22 18.40 -3.19
C CYS A 50 7.36 17.30 -4.28
N PRO A 51 8.39 16.44 -4.22
CA PRO A 51 8.64 15.44 -5.25
C PRO A 51 7.62 14.28 -5.22
N ASP A 52 6.95 14.07 -4.09
CA ASP A 52 5.96 13.01 -3.91
C ASP A 52 4.69 13.53 -3.20
N PRO A 53 3.88 14.36 -3.88
CA PRO A 53 2.81 15.07 -3.22
C PRO A 53 1.77 14.16 -2.54
N ALA A 54 1.53 14.40 -1.25
CA ALA A 54 0.60 13.66 -0.40
C ALA A 54 0.88 12.14 -0.25
N ALA A 55 2.07 11.67 -0.63
CA ALA A 55 2.42 10.25 -0.63
C ALA A 55 3.65 9.89 0.21
N HIS A 56 4.16 10.83 1.01
CA HIS A 56 5.30 10.61 1.90
C HIS A 56 4.92 10.70 3.39
N PRO A 57 5.71 10.12 4.31
CA PRO A 57 5.57 10.32 5.75
C PRO A 57 5.63 11.80 6.15
N ALA A 58 4.88 12.17 7.19
CA ALA A 58 4.86 13.53 7.70
C ALA A 58 6.21 13.93 8.35
N THR A 59 6.98 12.97 8.84
CA THR A 59 8.27 13.19 9.50
C THR A 59 9.35 12.30 8.89
N MET A 60 10.61 12.74 8.95
CA MET A 60 11.76 11.91 8.55
C MET A 60 12.08 10.80 9.57
N ALA A 61 11.53 10.90 10.79
CA ALA A 61 11.70 9.92 11.86
C ALA A 61 10.68 8.77 11.77
N TRP A 62 9.93 8.67 10.67
CA TRP A 62 8.83 7.72 10.49
C TRP A 62 9.19 6.27 10.82
N GLY A 63 10.43 5.84 10.54
CA GLY A 63 10.87 4.48 10.84
C GLY A 63 10.83 4.18 12.35
N VAL A 64 11.22 5.13 13.19
CA VAL A 64 11.17 4.98 14.65
C VAL A 64 9.78 5.27 15.20
N GLU A 65 9.04 6.18 14.56
CA GLU A 65 7.70 6.55 15.02
C GLU A 65 6.66 5.44 14.76
N ALA A 66 6.80 4.67 13.69
CA ALA A 66 5.84 3.64 13.27
C ALA A 66 5.29 2.79 14.42
N SER A 67 3.97 2.78 14.57
CA SER A 67 3.32 2.25 15.76
C SER A 67 2.06 1.45 15.45
N THR A 68 1.80 0.43 16.28
CA THR A 68 0.51 -0.27 16.39
C THR A 68 -0.22 0.08 17.69
N ASP A 69 0.33 0.99 18.50
CA ASP A 69 -0.30 1.43 19.75
C ASP A 69 -1.49 2.36 19.45
N ALA A 70 -2.69 1.90 19.82
CA ALA A 70 -3.93 2.61 19.55
C ALA A 70 -3.98 3.99 20.20
N ASP A 71 -3.39 4.16 21.39
CA ASP A 71 -3.41 5.46 22.07
C ASP A 71 -2.48 6.46 21.41
N THR A 72 -1.31 6.02 20.96
CA THR A 72 -0.40 6.81 20.13
C THR A 72 -1.08 7.25 18.83
N ILE A 73 -1.72 6.32 18.12
CA ILE A 73 -2.42 6.60 16.86
C ILE A 73 -3.56 7.60 17.07
N ARG A 74 -4.40 7.43 18.11
CA ARG A 74 -5.47 8.38 18.40
C ARG A 74 -4.95 9.79 18.69
N ARG A 75 -3.86 9.91 19.47
CA ARG A 75 -3.25 11.22 19.76
C ARG A 75 -2.75 11.91 18.49
N TRP A 76 -2.11 11.15 17.60
CA TRP A 76 -1.62 11.68 16.33
C TRP A 76 -2.73 12.21 15.43
N TRP A 77 -3.80 11.44 15.21
CA TRP A 77 -4.91 11.88 14.37
C TRP A 77 -5.86 12.87 15.05
N ALA A 78 -5.84 12.99 16.38
CA ALA A 78 -6.48 14.11 17.06
C ALA A 78 -5.76 15.44 16.78
N ALA A 79 -4.44 15.40 16.62
CA ALA A 79 -3.63 16.59 16.29
C ALA A 79 -3.68 16.93 14.79
N ASP A 80 -3.75 15.93 13.93
CA ASP A 80 -3.90 16.09 12.47
C ASP A 80 -4.91 15.07 11.92
N PRO A 81 -6.22 15.40 11.93
CA PRO A 81 -7.28 14.50 11.45
C PRO A 81 -7.17 14.16 9.97
N GLU A 82 -6.49 15.01 9.22
CA GLU A 82 -6.41 14.98 7.77
C GLU A 82 -5.16 14.24 7.27
N ALA A 83 -4.20 13.93 8.15
CA ALA A 83 -2.99 13.17 7.82
C ALA A 83 -3.33 11.85 7.13
N ASN A 84 -2.73 11.58 5.97
CA ASN A 84 -2.86 10.28 5.32
C ASN A 84 -2.28 9.17 6.20
N VAL A 85 -2.70 7.92 5.96
CA VAL A 85 -2.07 6.74 6.56
C VAL A 85 -0.95 6.27 5.65
N VAL A 86 0.26 6.16 6.21
CA VAL A 86 1.41 5.53 5.58
C VAL A 86 1.72 4.22 6.31
N LEU A 87 2.04 3.20 5.53
CA LEU A 87 2.30 1.83 5.94
C LEU A 87 3.78 1.49 5.66
N PRO A 88 4.63 1.41 6.70
CA PRO A 88 5.99 0.92 6.58
C PRO A 88 6.02 -0.53 6.06
N THR A 89 6.82 -0.78 5.02
CA THR A 89 7.04 -2.12 4.45
C THR A 89 8.29 -2.77 5.05
N GLY A 90 8.51 -4.06 4.77
CA GLY A 90 9.70 -4.80 5.24
C GLY A 90 9.70 -5.16 6.72
N ARG A 91 8.56 -5.01 7.39
CA ARG A 91 8.38 -5.40 8.82
C ARG A 91 7.38 -6.54 8.96
N VAL A 92 6.19 -6.34 8.41
CA VAL A 92 5.08 -7.32 8.46
C VAL A 92 4.78 -7.87 7.07
N PHE A 93 4.88 -7.00 6.07
CA PHE A 93 4.66 -7.32 4.66
C PHE A 93 5.64 -6.51 3.81
N ASP A 94 5.87 -7.00 2.61
CA ASP A 94 6.42 -6.21 1.51
C ASP A 94 5.29 -5.86 0.54
N VAL A 95 5.55 -4.93 -0.37
CA VAL A 95 4.58 -4.53 -1.40
C VAL A 95 5.22 -4.51 -2.78
N PHE A 96 4.58 -5.17 -3.73
CA PHE A 96 4.85 -4.94 -5.15
C PHE A 96 3.92 -3.86 -5.68
N ASP A 97 4.51 -2.83 -6.24
CA ASP A 97 3.81 -1.72 -6.88
C ASP A 97 3.99 -1.81 -8.40
N VAL A 98 2.88 -1.99 -9.13
CA VAL A 98 2.87 -2.21 -10.58
C VAL A 98 1.86 -1.30 -11.29
N PRO A 99 2.04 -1.00 -12.59
CA PRO A 99 1.00 -0.38 -13.41
C PRO A 99 -0.33 -1.12 -13.28
N ARG A 100 -1.43 -0.37 -13.30
CA ARG A 100 -2.80 -0.89 -13.14
C ARG A 100 -3.09 -2.04 -14.09
N GLU A 101 -2.70 -1.92 -15.36
CA GLU A 101 -2.97 -2.90 -16.40
C GLU A 101 -2.24 -4.22 -16.10
N ALA A 102 -0.97 -4.16 -15.70
CA ALA A 102 -0.20 -5.30 -15.21
C ALA A 102 -0.84 -5.92 -13.96
N GLY A 103 -1.30 -5.10 -13.02
CA GLY A 103 -1.98 -5.57 -11.82
C GLY A 103 -3.30 -6.29 -12.11
N VAL A 104 -4.11 -5.80 -13.07
CA VAL A 104 -5.35 -6.47 -13.49
C VAL A 104 -5.04 -7.85 -14.10
N MET A 105 -4.03 -7.93 -14.96
CA MET A 105 -3.60 -9.19 -15.56
C MET A 105 -3.08 -10.17 -14.50
N ALA A 106 -2.22 -9.68 -13.60
CA ALA A 106 -1.64 -10.49 -12.54
C ALA A 106 -2.70 -11.05 -11.59
N LEU A 107 -3.74 -10.28 -11.23
CA LEU A 107 -4.89 -10.76 -10.44
C LEU A 107 -5.63 -11.91 -11.13
N ALA A 108 -5.81 -11.85 -12.45
CA ALA A 108 -6.44 -12.93 -13.21
C ALA A 108 -5.54 -14.18 -13.25
N ARG A 109 -4.22 -14.00 -13.35
CA ARG A 109 -3.23 -15.09 -13.41
C ARG A 109 -3.04 -15.80 -12.06
N THR A 110 -3.00 -15.06 -10.94
CA THR A 110 -2.90 -15.64 -9.59
C THR A 110 -4.05 -16.62 -9.33
N GLY A 111 -5.28 -16.26 -9.70
CA GLY A 111 -6.44 -17.14 -9.58
C GLY A 111 -6.31 -18.44 -10.39
N ARG A 112 -5.72 -18.38 -11.60
CA ARG A 112 -5.50 -19.57 -12.45
C ARG A 112 -4.36 -20.45 -11.95
N ALA A 113 -3.31 -19.85 -11.38
CA ALA A 113 -2.15 -20.54 -10.85
C ALA A 113 -2.39 -21.17 -9.46
N GLY A 114 -3.55 -20.91 -8.83
CA GLY A 114 -3.82 -21.36 -7.47
C GLY A 114 -3.01 -20.63 -6.39
N VAL A 115 -2.37 -19.52 -6.74
CA VAL A 115 -1.61 -18.69 -5.81
C VAL A 115 -2.55 -17.68 -5.16
N PRO A 116 -2.65 -17.61 -3.81
CA PRO A 116 -3.44 -16.59 -3.15
C PRO A 116 -2.91 -15.20 -3.52
N ALA A 117 -3.74 -14.32 -4.10
CA ALA A 117 -3.25 -12.99 -4.48
C ALA A 117 -3.02 -12.02 -3.29
N GLY A 118 -3.32 -12.43 -2.05
CA GLY A 118 -3.22 -11.56 -0.87
C GLY A 118 -4.07 -10.29 -0.92
N PRO A 119 -3.82 -9.34 0.00
CA PRO A 119 -4.41 -8.01 -0.04
C PRO A 119 -3.89 -7.22 -1.26
N VAL A 120 -4.79 -6.50 -1.93
CA VAL A 120 -4.44 -5.69 -3.10
C VAL A 120 -5.14 -4.34 -3.04
N ALA A 121 -4.40 -3.25 -3.15
CA ALA A 121 -4.93 -1.89 -3.18
C ALA A 121 -4.71 -1.21 -4.54
N ALA A 122 -5.58 -0.27 -4.90
CA ALA A 122 -5.40 0.65 -6.01
C ALA A 122 -4.84 1.97 -5.47
N LEU A 123 -3.81 2.50 -6.14
CA LEU A 123 -3.15 3.77 -5.90
C LEU A 123 -3.02 4.52 -7.23
N GLY A 124 -3.95 5.43 -7.54
CA GLY A 124 -3.94 6.18 -8.81
C GLY A 124 -3.93 5.24 -10.03
N SER A 125 -2.90 5.29 -10.86
CA SER A 125 -2.71 4.40 -12.02
C SER A 125 -1.98 3.09 -11.71
N ARG A 126 -1.83 2.73 -10.43
CA ARG A 126 -1.00 1.59 -9.99
C ARG A 126 -1.72 0.70 -8.99
N TYR A 127 -1.34 -0.57 -8.94
CA TYR A 127 -1.84 -1.56 -7.99
C TYR A 127 -0.72 -2.01 -7.04
N LEU A 128 -1.07 -2.14 -5.75
CA LEU A 128 -0.19 -2.54 -4.67
C LEU A 128 -0.56 -3.94 -4.20
N PHE A 129 0.33 -4.91 -4.38
CA PHE A 129 0.17 -6.29 -3.91
C PHE A 129 0.94 -6.51 -2.62
N PHE A 130 0.24 -6.81 -1.54
CA PHE A 130 0.82 -7.05 -0.22
C PHE A 130 1.20 -8.53 -0.10
N VAL A 131 2.47 -8.79 0.23
CA VAL A 131 3.07 -10.13 0.26
C VAL A 131 3.83 -10.35 1.56
N ALA A 132 4.15 -11.60 1.87
CA ALA A 132 4.93 -11.92 3.07
C ALA A 132 6.33 -11.29 2.93
N THR A 133 6.86 -10.73 4.02
CA THR A 133 8.22 -10.18 4.00
C THR A 133 9.26 -11.30 3.91
N ARG A 134 10.38 -11.02 3.24
CA ARG A 134 11.59 -11.85 3.32
C ARG A 134 12.67 -11.29 4.23
N SER A 135 12.39 -10.18 4.93
CA SER A 135 13.35 -9.63 5.87
C SER A 135 13.63 -10.65 6.98
N PRO A 136 14.89 -10.99 7.28
CA PRO A 136 15.21 -11.85 8.41
C PRO A 136 14.69 -11.22 9.69
N VAL A 137 14.30 -12.07 10.64
CA VAL A 137 13.83 -11.67 11.98
C VAL A 137 14.88 -10.93 12.79
N ASP A 138 16.15 -11.01 12.40
CA ASP A 138 17.29 -10.36 13.04
C ASP A 138 17.82 -9.21 12.17
N GLU A 139 17.93 -8.03 12.77
CA GLU A 139 18.30 -6.80 12.05
C GLU A 139 19.76 -6.80 11.56
N ASP A 140 20.62 -7.62 12.20
CA ASP A 140 22.07 -7.68 12.00
C ASP A 140 22.52 -8.65 10.88
N GLU A 141 21.61 -9.50 10.35
CA GLU A 141 21.95 -10.51 9.32
C GLU A 141 21.67 -10.05 7.89
N TRP A 142 21.18 -8.82 7.69
CA TRP A 142 20.75 -8.35 6.37
C TRP A 142 21.78 -7.44 5.70
N TRP A 143 22.16 -7.81 4.47
CA TRP A 143 22.92 -6.93 3.58
C TRP A 143 21.96 -5.90 2.97
N SER A 144 22.26 -4.62 3.13
CA SER A 144 21.50 -3.53 2.51
C SER A 144 21.60 -3.65 0.98
N CYS A 145 20.60 -4.23 0.34
CA CYS A 145 20.38 -3.99 -1.09
C CYS A 145 19.92 -2.53 -1.22
N HIS A 146 20.85 -1.63 -1.53
CA HIS A 146 20.57 -0.28 -2.02
C HIS A 146 20.02 -0.30 -3.46
N LEU A 147 19.14 -1.24 -3.77
CA LEU A 147 18.29 -1.15 -4.95
C LEU A 147 16.93 -0.64 -4.48
N ASP A 148 16.57 0.54 -4.97
CA ASP A 148 15.23 1.15 -4.94
C ASP A 148 14.82 1.95 -3.67
N CYS A 149 15.76 2.68 -3.05
CA CYS A 149 15.45 3.66 -1.98
C CYS A 149 15.75 5.12 -2.37
N VAL A 150 15.44 5.48 -3.61
CA VAL A 150 15.26 6.88 -4.00
C VAL A 150 13.86 6.97 -4.61
N PRO A 151 13.02 7.95 -4.24
CA PRO A 151 11.82 8.23 -5.00
C PRO A 151 12.25 8.87 -6.32
N GLU A 152 12.73 8.03 -7.24
CA GLU A 152 12.85 8.36 -8.64
C GLU A 152 11.43 8.55 -9.17
N ALA A 153 11.23 9.62 -9.93
CA ALA A 153 9.91 10.08 -10.33
C ALA A 153 9.14 8.95 -11.03
N ILE A 154 7.81 9.05 -11.07
CA ILE A 154 6.95 8.10 -11.80
C ILE A 154 7.43 7.90 -13.26
N GLU A 155 8.13 8.89 -13.82
CA GLU A 155 8.68 8.90 -15.17
C GLU A 155 9.97 8.07 -15.33
N ASP A 156 10.73 7.82 -14.26
CA ASP A 156 12.07 7.19 -14.36
C ASP A 156 12.02 5.65 -14.26
N MET A 157 10.99 5.09 -13.64
CA MET A 157 10.77 3.63 -13.48
C MET A 157 9.27 3.29 -13.65
N PRO A 158 8.76 3.17 -14.89
CA PRO A 158 7.34 2.88 -15.14
C PRO A 158 6.95 1.44 -14.79
N GLY A 159 7.92 0.54 -14.63
CA GLY A 159 7.72 -0.89 -14.40
C GLY A 159 7.31 -1.28 -12.98
N LEU A 160 7.64 -2.51 -12.60
CA LEU A 160 7.41 -3.07 -11.27
C LEU A 160 8.39 -2.48 -10.25
N ARG A 161 7.90 -2.14 -9.05
CA ARG A 161 8.69 -1.71 -7.89
C ARG A 161 8.46 -2.65 -6.72
N TRP A 162 9.49 -2.92 -5.93
CA TRP A 162 9.39 -3.73 -4.71
C TRP A 162 9.71 -2.90 -3.47
N HIS A 163 8.67 -2.54 -2.72
CA HIS A 163 8.80 -1.90 -1.41
C HIS A 163 9.04 -2.95 -0.32
N CYS A 164 10.28 -3.05 0.16
CA CYS A 164 10.69 -3.97 1.21
C CYS A 164 11.13 -3.20 2.47
N ARG A 165 12.27 -3.54 3.08
CA ARG A 165 12.81 -2.83 4.27
C ARG A 165 13.10 -1.36 3.94
N ASP A 166 12.91 -0.50 4.94
CA ASP A 166 13.15 0.95 4.85
C ASP A 166 12.36 1.67 3.76
N SER A 167 11.26 1.06 3.31
CA SER A 167 10.30 1.64 2.39
C SER A 167 8.92 1.75 3.03
N PHE A 168 7.99 2.38 2.32
CA PHE A 168 6.62 2.58 2.76
C PHE A 168 5.68 2.74 1.57
N VAL A 169 4.38 2.55 1.81
CA VAL A 169 3.31 2.84 0.86
C VAL A 169 2.15 3.56 1.54
N LEU A 170 1.27 4.19 0.77
CA LEU A 170 0.02 4.72 1.31
C LEU A 170 -0.98 3.59 1.62
N GLY A 171 -1.62 3.66 2.79
CA GLY A 171 -2.74 2.79 3.15
C GLY A 171 -4.08 3.36 2.69
N ALA A 172 -5.05 2.52 2.35
CA ALA A 172 -6.43 3.00 2.12
C ALA A 172 -7.04 3.54 3.44
N PRO A 173 -7.81 4.65 3.45
CA PRO A 173 -8.30 5.43 2.32
C PRO A 173 -7.55 6.75 2.07
N SER A 174 -6.21 6.75 2.20
CA SER A 174 -5.35 7.93 1.97
C SER A 174 -5.68 8.66 0.68
N ARG A 175 -5.59 9.99 0.71
CA ARG A 175 -5.98 10.88 -0.39
C ARG A 175 -4.80 11.22 -1.29
N LEU A 176 -5.10 11.36 -2.57
CA LEU A 176 -4.15 11.78 -3.60
C LEU A 176 -4.45 13.24 -4.02
N PRO A 177 -3.46 13.96 -4.59
CA PRO A 177 -3.64 15.35 -5.00
C PRO A 177 -4.79 15.56 -6.00
N GLY A 178 -5.07 14.55 -6.86
CA GLY A 178 -6.14 14.60 -7.86
C GLY A 178 -7.55 14.34 -7.32
N GLY A 179 -7.73 14.22 -6.00
CA GLY A 179 -9.02 13.92 -5.36
C GLY A 179 -9.34 12.42 -5.26
N ASP A 180 -8.59 11.58 -5.97
CA ASP A 180 -8.63 10.13 -5.82
C ASP A 180 -8.15 9.67 -4.44
N ARG A 181 -8.45 8.41 -4.11
CA ARG A 181 -8.05 7.77 -2.86
C ARG A 181 -7.47 6.40 -3.10
N VAL A 182 -6.58 6.00 -2.21
CA VAL A 182 -6.16 4.61 -2.10
C VAL A 182 -7.37 3.78 -1.69
N SER A 183 -7.61 2.67 -2.38
CA SER A 183 -8.78 1.83 -2.11
C SER A 183 -8.44 0.35 -2.21
N TRP A 184 -9.07 -0.47 -1.37
CA TRP A 184 -8.88 -1.92 -1.41
C TRP A 184 -9.62 -2.53 -2.60
N ILE A 185 -8.90 -3.24 -3.46
CA ILE A 185 -9.45 -4.19 -4.45
C ILE A 185 -9.73 -5.51 -3.75
N ARG A 186 -8.77 -5.99 -2.95
CA ARG A 186 -8.90 -7.13 -2.04
C ARG A 186 -8.46 -6.68 -0.65
N THR A 187 -9.37 -6.70 0.31
CA THR A 187 -9.09 -6.26 1.68
C THR A 187 -8.14 -7.20 2.41
N PRO A 188 -7.38 -6.72 3.42
CA PRO A 188 -6.44 -7.56 4.15
C PRO A 188 -7.06 -8.70 4.95
N ARG A 189 -8.30 -8.53 5.41
CA ARG A 189 -9.04 -9.60 6.10
C ARG A 189 -9.72 -10.51 5.09
N ASP A 190 -9.44 -11.80 5.20
CA ASP A 190 -10.25 -12.84 4.57
C ASP A 190 -11.61 -13.03 5.28
N ASP A 191 -12.43 -13.95 4.79
CA ASP A 191 -13.74 -14.27 5.36
C ASP A 191 -13.65 -14.85 6.79
N GLY A 192 -12.49 -15.38 7.18
CA GLY A 192 -12.19 -15.89 8.53
C GLY A 192 -11.57 -14.85 9.47
N GLY A 193 -11.26 -13.65 8.97
CA GLY A 193 -10.66 -12.56 9.73
C GLY A 193 -9.13 -12.61 9.85
N SER A 194 -8.47 -13.60 9.24
CA SER A 194 -7.02 -13.69 9.13
C SER A 194 -6.47 -12.85 7.97
N VAL A 195 -5.21 -12.44 8.08
CA VAL A 195 -4.47 -11.83 6.98
C VAL A 195 -3.63 -12.91 6.31
N VAL A 196 -3.90 -13.18 5.03
CA VAL A 196 -3.11 -14.12 4.24
C VAL A 196 -2.17 -13.33 3.34
N LEU A 197 -0.89 -13.29 3.72
CA LEU A 197 0.18 -12.72 2.92
C LEU A 197 0.85 -13.85 2.11
N PRO A 198 0.77 -13.83 0.77
CA PRO A 198 1.36 -14.89 -0.07
C PRO A 198 2.89 -14.80 -0.13
N ASP A 199 3.53 -15.90 -0.55
CA ASP A 199 4.97 -15.90 -0.80
C ASP A 199 5.33 -14.89 -1.90
N PRO A 200 6.29 -13.99 -1.66
CA PRO A 200 6.61 -12.91 -2.58
C PRO A 200 7.20 -13.40 -3.90
N ILE A 201 7.91 -14.54 -3.95
CA ILE A 201 8.52 -15.03 -5.20
C ILE A 201 7.47 -15.63 -6.12
N ALA A 202 6.51 -16.37 -5.56
CA ALA A 202 5.37 -16.86 -6.33
C ALA A 202 4.56 -15.71 -6.97
N VAL A 203 4.36 -14.61 -6.24
CA VAL A 203 3.65 -13.42 -6.75
C VAL A 203 4.53 -12.64 -7.74
N LEU A 204 5.82 -12.47 -7.45
CA LEU A 204 6.76 -11.76 -8.32
C LEU A 204 6.86 -12.40 -9.70
N GLY A 205 6.93 -13.73 -9.80
CA GLY A 205 6.97 -14.40 -11.11
C GLY A 205 5.74 -14.05 -11.97
N ILE A 206 4.55 -14.05 -11.37
CA ILE A 206 3.30 -13.70 -12.07
C ILE A 206 3.28 -12.23 -12.47
N LEU A 207 3.78 -11.34 -11.60
CA LEU A 207 3.81 -9.90 -11.87
C LEU A 207 4.85 -9.54 -12.93
N ALA A 208 6.02 -10.16 -12.90
CA ALA A 208 7.07 -9.97 -13.91
C ALA A 208 6.55 -10.36 -15.30
N ASP A 209 5.98 -11.57 -15.43
CA ASP A 209 5.37 -12.04 -16.68
C ASP A 209 4.25 -11.11 -17.17
N ALA A 210 3.47 -10.55 -16.23
CA ALA A 210 2.40 -9.62 -16.57
C ALA A 210 2.95 -8.26 -17.02
N SER A 211 4.04 -7.78 -16.44
CA SER A 211 4.64 -6.48 -16.75
C SER A 211 5.43 -6.48 -18.06
N GLU A 212 6.13 -7.57 -18.40
CA GLU A 212 6.87 -7.71 -19.66
C GLU A 212 5.96 -7.55 -20.89
N GLU A 213 4.75 -8.13 -20.82
CA GLU A 213 3.76 -8.01 -21.90
C GLU A 213 3.30 -6.57 -22.17
N PHE A 214 3.42 -5.66 -21.20
CA PHE A 214 3.15 -4.23 -21.41
C PHE A 214 4.35 -3.48 -21.96
N GLY A 215 5.57 -3.86 -21.57
CA GLY A 215 6.81 -3.29 -22.09
C GLY A 215 6.98 -3.52 -23.59
N ASP A 216 6.59 -4.70 -24.07
CA ASP A 216 6.65 -5.07 -25.49
C ASP A 216 5.56 -4.42 -26.34
N THR A 217 4.39 -4.09 -25.77
CA THR A 217 3.30 -3.43 -26.52
C THR A 217 3.47 -1.92 -26.71
N ALA A 218 4.43 -1.30 -26.03
CA ALA A 218 4.68 0.14 -26.09
C ALA A 218 5.91 0.53 -26.93
N SER A 219 6.61 -0.44 -27.55
CA SER A 219 7.77 -0.24 -28.44
C SER A 219 7.44 -0.34 -29.93
#